data_AF-A0A6B3H850-F1
#
_entry.id   AF-A0A6B3H850-F1
#
_cell.length_a   1.000
_cell.length_b   1.000
_cell.length_c   1.000
_cell.angle_alpha   90.00
_cell.angle_beta   90.00
_cell.angle_gamma   90.00
#
_symmetry.space_group_name_H-M   'P 1'
#
loop_
_entity.id
_entity.type
_entity.pdbx_description
1 polymer ?
#
loop_
_entity_poly.entity_id
_entity_poly.type
_entity_poly.pdbx_seq_one_letter_code
_entity_poly.pdbx_strand_id
1 'polypeptide(L)' 'LAGGPTTMYVARVNGSPAVIAVAGDRVVGAVAFDVGDGKVAALYGIAAAHRLTRLDEAWRRHDAGVPVIDAW' A
#
# COMPACT_ATOMS: atom_id res chain seq x y z
N LEU A 1 -2.99 15.45 -4.06
CA LEU A 1 -3.59 15.10 -5.37
C LEU A 1 -3.00 13.76 -5.81
N ALA A 2 -3.83 12.75 -6.04
CA ALA A 2 -3.45 11.44 -6.56
C ALA A 2 -3.83 11.34 -8.05
N GLY A 3 -3.36 12.30 -8.84
CA GLY A 3 -3.77 12.45 -10.25
C GLY A 3 -2.75 11.90 -11.27
N GLY A 4 -1.73 11.17 -10.82
CA GLY A 4 -0.71 10.56 -11.66
C GLY A 4 -0.80 9.03 -11.66
N PRO A 5 -0.12 8.36 -12.61
CA PRO A 5 -0.08 6.90 -12.67
C PRO A 5 0.42 6.33 -11.35
N THR A 6 -0.26 5.29 -10.87
CA THR A 6 0.03 4.65 -9.58
C THR A 6 0.42 3.20 -9.83
N THR A 7 1.56 2.81 -9.29
CA THR A 7 2.01 1.43 -9.23
C THR A 7 1.55 0.81 -7.91
N MET A 8 1.01 -0.40 -7.95
CA MET A 8 0.49 -1.09 -6.77
C MET A 8 1.35 -2.29 -6.42
N TYR A 9 1.69 -2.40 -5.14
CA TYR A 9 2.46 -3.50 -4.57
C TYR A 9 1.66 -4.22 -3.50
N VAL A 10 1.84 -5.53 -3.36
CA VAL A 10 1.37 -6.28 -2.20
C VAL A 10 2.53 -6.47 -1.23
N ALA A 11 2.34 -6.03 0.01
CA ALA A 11 3.33 -6.17 1.07
C ALA A 11 2.65 -6.41 2.42
N ARG A 12 3.42 -6.81 3.43
CA ARG A 12 2.94 -6.82 4.82
C ARG A 12 3.16 -5.45 5.45
N VAL A 13 2.09 -4.86 5.99
CA VAL A 13 2.12 -3.60 6.75
C VAL A 13 1.66 -3.89 8.17
N ASN A 14 2.55 -3.71 9.14
CA ASN A 14 2.30 -4.03 10.55
C ASN A 14 1.78 -5.46 10.79
N GLY A 15 2.23 -6.42 9.99
CA GLY A 15 1.82 -7.83 10.08
C GLY A 15 0.64 -8.21 9.18
N SER A 16 -0.21 -7.26 8.76
CA SER A 16 -1.35 -7.53 7.87
C SER A 16 -0.94 -7.46 6.40
N PRO A 17 -1.51 -8.31 5.51
CA PRO A 17 -1.36 -8.11 4.07
C PRO A 17 -2.05 -6.81 3.65
N ALA A 18 -1.42 -6.08 2.73
CA ALA A 18 -1.92 -4.80 2.25
C ALA A 18 -1.52 -4.57 0.80
N VAL A 19 -2.33 -3.78 0.10
CA VAL A 19 -1.93 -3.11 -1.15
C VAL A 19 -1.40 -1.72 -0.82
N ILE A 20 -0.26 -1.37 -1.39
CA ILE A 20 0.38 -0.06 -1.27
C ILE A 20 0.37 0.59 -2.65
N ALA A 21 -0.19 1.80 -2.72
CA ALA A 21 -0.25 2.62 -3.91
C ALA A 21 0.91 3.62 -3.89
N VAL A 22 1.78 3.55 -4.91
CA VAL A 22 2.96 4.40 -5.07
C VAL A 22 2.83 5.23 -6.34
N ALA A 23 2.98 6.54 -6.23
CA ALA A 23 3.05 7.44 -7.37
C ALA A 23 4.47 8.03 -7.44
N GLY A 24 5.22 7.69 -8.50
CA GLY A 24 6.66 7.94 -8.55
C GLY A 24 7.38 7.11 -7.49
N ASP A 25 7.97 7.78 -6.51
CA ASP A 25 8.66 7.18 -5.37
C ASP A 25 7.90 7.33 -4.05
N ARG A 26 6.69 7.91 -4.09
CA ARG A 26 5.93 8.29 -2.90
C ARG A 26 4.71 7.42 -2.69
N VAL A 27 4.52 6.94 -1.46
CA VAL A 27 3.28 6.28 -1.05
C VAL A 27 2.14 7.29 -0.98
N VAL A 28 1.07 7.04 -1.75
CA VAL A 28 -0.12 7.91 -1.83
C VAL A 28 -1.37 7.27 -1.22
N GLY A 29 -1.31 5.97 -0.89
CA GLY A 29 -2.39 5.27 -0.23
C GLY A 29 -2.00 3.85 0.17
N ALA A 30 -2.76 3.28 1.09
CA ALA A 30 -2.68 1.86 1.40
C ALA A 30 -4.05 1.31 1.75
N VAL A 31 -4.26 0.03 1.45
CA VAL A 31 -5.44 -0.73 1.87
C VAL A 31 -4.96 -1.98 2.59
N ALA A 32 -5.23 -2.08 3.89
CA ALA A 32 -4.95 -3.28 4.66
C ALA A 32 -6.12 -4.26 4.55
N PHE A 33 -5.81 -5.55 4.48
CA PHE A 33 -6.79 -6.62 4.39
C PHE A 33 -6.92 -7.31 5.75
N ASP A 34 -8.16 -7.49 6.18
CA ASP A 34 -8.48 -8.54 7.15
C ASP A 34 -8.76 -9.83 6.39
N VAL A 35 -8.13 -10.92 6.82
CA VAL A 35 -8.19 -12.22 6.15
C VAL A 35 -8.62 -13.27 7.16
N GLY A 36 -9.79 -13.87 6.90
CA GLY A 36 -10.36 -14.98 7.67
C GLY A 36 -10.68 -16.14 6.73
N ASP A 37 -10.41 -17.38 7.16
CA ASP A 37 -10.66 -18.59 6.37
C ASP A 37 -10.07 -18.55 4.94
N GLY A 38 -8.89 -17.93 4.80
CA GLY A 38 -8.20 -17.78 3.51
C GLY A 38 -8.84 -16.79 2.53
N LYS A 39 -9.82 -15.99 2.98
CA LYS A 39 -10.53 -14.98 2.16
C LYS A 39 -10.43 -13.60 2.77
N VAL A 40 -10.56 -12.56 1.95
CA VAL A 40 -10.66 -11.18 2.43
C VAL A 40 -12.01 -11.00 3.11
N ALA A 41 -11.99 -10.77 4.42
CA ALA A 41 -13.19 -10.50 5.23
C ALA A 41 -13.54 -9.01 5.25
N ALA A 42 -12.52 -8.13 5.26
CA ALA A 42 -12.69 -6.69 5.24
C ALA A 42 -11.49 -5.96 4.60
N LEU A 43 -11.74 -4.71 4.19
CA LEU A 43 -10.74 -3.79 3.65
C LEU A 43 -10.71 -2.52 4.50
N TYR A 44 -9.51 -2.05 4.84
CA TYR A 44 -9.31 -0.80 5.58
C TYR A 44 -8.44 0.16 4.78
N GLY A 45 -9.08 1.19 4.22
CA GLY A 45 -8.40 2.27 3.50
C GLY A 45 -7.66 3.20 4.46
N ILE A 46 -6.41 3.52 4.10
CA ILE A 46 -5.55 4.42 4.86
C ILE A 46 -5.24 5.62 3.97
N ALA A 47 -5.86 6.75 4.30
CA ALA A 47 -5.66 8.02 3.59
C ALA A 47 -5.16 9.15 4.51
N ALA A 48 -5.04 8.90 5.82
CA ALA A 48 -4.58 9.90 6.78
C ALA A 48 -3.12 10.28 6.50
N ALA A 49 -2.85 11.56 6.22
CA ALA A 49 -1.56 12.05 5.74
C ALA A 49 -0.37 11.63 6.63
N HIS A 50 -0.47 11.79 7.95
CA HIS A 50 0.60 11.41 8.87
C HIS A 50 0.92 9.91 8.86
N ARG A 51 -0.08 9.05 8.65
CA ARG A 51 0.13 7.60 8.53
C ARG A 51 0.82 7.26 7.22
N LEU A 52 0.44 7.94 6.13
CA LEU A 52 1.08 7.77 4.84
C LEU A 52 2.52 8.27 4.84
N THR A 53 2.84 9.38 5.51
CA THR A 53 4.23 9.85 5.67
C THR A 53 5.10 8.82 6.39
N ARG A 54 4.60 8.24 7.50
CA ARG A 54 5.32 7.18 8.21
C ARG A 54 5.50 5.92 7.35
N LEU A 55 4.45 5.55 6.60
CA LEU A 55 4.51 4.40 5.71
C LEU A 55 5.51 4.63 4.57
N ASP A 56 5.54 5.82 3.99
CA ASP A 56 6.48 6.24 2.94
C ASP A 56 7.94 6.15 3.41
N GLU A 57 8.24 6.60 4.63
CA GLU A 57 9.57 6.44 5.22
C GLU A 57 10.00 4.99 5.42
N ALA A 58 9.07 4.12 5.82
CA ALA A 58 9.34 2.69 5.95
C ALA A 58 9.50 2.03 4.58
N TRP A 59 8.65 2.41 3.62
CA TRP A 59 8.64 1.90 2.26
C TRP A 59 9.95 2.19 1.53
N ARG A 60 10.54 3.38 1.68
CA ARG A 60 11.85 3.71 1.09
C ARG A 60 13.00 2.80 1.55
N ARG A 61 12.88 2.16 2.71
CA ARG A 61 13.87 1.20 3.24
C ARG A 61 13.51 -0.25 2.91
N HIS A 62 12.34 -0.47 2.34
CA HIS A 62 11.86 -1.78 1.94
C HIS A 62 12.31 -2.06 0.51
N ASP A 63 12.85 -3.25 0.27
CA ASP A 63 13.07 -3.73 -1.09
C ASP A 63 11.72 -4.14 -1.67
N ALA A 64 11.10 -3.22 -2.42
CA ALA A 64 9.81 -3.46 -3.04
C ALA A 64 9.94 -4.61 -4.05
N GLY A 65 9.14 -5.66 -3.85
CA GLY A 65 9.07 -6.77 -4.79
C GLY A 65 8.44 -6.37 -6.14
N VAL A 66 8.06 -7.36 -6.94
CA VAL A 66 7.42 -7.10 -8.23
C VAL A 66 6.03 -6.46 -8.01
N PRO A 67 5.75 -5.33 -8.67
CA PRO A 67 4.43 -4.71 -8.61
C PRO A 67 3.35 -5.66 -9.15
N VAL A 68 2.17 -5.62 -8.53
CA VAL A 68 1.02 -6.43 -8.95
C VAL A 68 0.18 -5.74 -10.03
N ILE A 69 0.24 -4.41 -10.09
CA ILE A 69 -0.34 -3.59 -11.16
C ILE A 69 0.64 -2.44 -11.42
N ASP A 70 1.15 -2.35 -12.65
CA ASP A 70 2.15 -1.34 -13.02
C ASP A 70 1.57 0.03 -13.38
N ALA A 71 0.30 0.09 -13.77
CA ALA A 71 -0.41 1.33 -14.04
C ALA A 71 -1.93 1.17 -13.89
N TRP A 72 -2.56 2.21 -13.34
CA TRP A 72 -4.00 2.46 -13.36
C TRP A 72 -4.30 3.68 -14.23
#